data_AF-A0A6L9Z1F8-F1
#
_entry.id   AF-A0A6L9Z1F8-F1
#
_cell.length_a   1.000
_cell.length_b   1.000
_cell.length_c   1.000
_cell.angle_alpha   90.00
_cell.angle_beta   90.00
_cell.angle_gamma   90.00
#
_symmetry.space_group_name_H-M   'P 1'
#
loop_
_entity.id
_entity.type
_entity.pdbx_description
1 polymer ?
#
loop_
_entity_poly.entity_id
_entity_poly.type
_entity_poly.pdbx_seq_one_letter_code
_entity_poly.pdbx_strand_id
1 'polypeptide(L)'
;MAVKSFYESLSLASLYPSASEVDKKHYWQQLLTNQEKMKRWADNCPENFQHNYLLVAAEMASLSGQHLEAMDLYDQAIASAEDNGFIQNQALANELAAKFWLSRGKA
;
A
#
# COMPACT_ATOMS: atom_id res chain seq x y z
N MET A 1 -15.92 3.41 6.18
CA MET A 1 -15.64 2.12 5.51
C MET A 1 -14.37 2.16 4.68
N ALA A 2 -14.14 3.17 3.83
CA ALA A 2 -12.93 3.26 3.01
C ALA A 2 -11.62 3.37 3.80
N VAL A 3 -11.59 4.28 4.77
CA VAL A 3 -10.44 4.52 5.65
C VAL A 3 -10.05 3.28 6.48
N LYS A 4 -11.03 2.46 6.89
CA LYS A 4 -10.76 1.21 7.63
C LYS A 4 -9.96 0.23 6.78
N SER A 5 -10.43 -0.03 5.55
CA SER A 5 -9.78 -1.00 4.66
C SER A 5 -8.34 -0.59 4.33
N PHE A 6 -8.07 0.70 4.19
CA PHE A 6 -6.72 1.22 3.96
C PHE A 6 -5.76 0.91 5.12
N TYR A 7 -6.08 1.36 6.34
CA TYR A 7 -5.19 1.14 7.50
C TYR A 7 -5.11 -0.32 7.93
N GLU A 8 -6.19 -1.09 7.76
CA GLU A 8 -6.19 -2.54 7.98
C GLU A 8 -5.20 -3.22 7.01
N SER A 9 -5.21 -2.85 5.73
CA SER A 9 -4.25 -3.38 4.76
C SER A 9 -2.81 -3.04 5.12
N LEU A 10 -2.50 -1.79 5.49
CA LEU A 10 -1.13 -1.44 5.91
C LEU A 10 -0.69 -2.20 7.17
N SER A 11 -1.59 -2.39 8.13
CA SER A 11 -1.30 -3.18 9.34
C SER A 11 -1.01 -4.64 8.99
N LEU A 12 -1.83 -5.26 8.12
CA LEU A 12 -1.63 -6.63 7.67
C LEU A 12 -0.33 -6.78 6.89
N ALA A 13 -0.02 -5.84 6.00
CA ALA A 13 1.23 -5.83 5.25
C ALA A 13 2.46 -5.75 6.18
N SER A 14 2.41 -4.89 7.21
CA SER A 14 3.48 -4.79 8.20
C SER A 14 3.66 -6.06 9.05
N LEU A 15 2.59 -6.79 9.35
CA LEU A 15 2.65 -8.02 10.15
C LEU A 15 3.03 -9.25 9.33
N TYR A 16 2.79 -9.23 8.02
CA TYR A 16 2.98 -10.34 7.09
C TYR A 16 4.37 -11.01 7.19
N PRO A 17 5.50 -10.28 7.24
CA PRO A 17 6.83 -10.92 7.24
C PRO A 17 7.08 -11.81 8.46
N SER A 18 6.49 -11.48 9.62
CA SER A 18 6.66 -12.19 10.89
C SER A 18 5.55 -13.20 11.21
N ALA A 19 4.51 -13.29 10.37
CA ALA A 19 3.34 -14.09 10.63
C ALA A 19 3.58 -15.60 10.37
N SER A 20 2.74 -16.45 10.97
CA SER A 20 2.73 -17.89 10.66
C SER A 20 2.27 -18.12 9.21
N GLU A 21 2.56 -19.28 8.62
CA GLU A 21 2.11 -19.58 7.25
C GLU A 21 0.58 -19.62 7.10
N VAL A 22 -0.14 -19.96 8.16
CA VAL A 22 -1.62 -19.91 8.19
C VAL A 22 -2.09 -18.45 8.19
N ASP A 23 -1.49 -17.62 9.04
CA ASP A 23 -1.82 -16.20 9.14
C ASP A 23 -1.44 -15.43 7.87
N LYS A 24 -0.29 -15.72 7.26
CA LYS A 24 0.11 -15.14 5.96
C LYS A 24 -0.95 -15.38 4.89
N LYS A 25 -1.45 -16.62 4.78
CA LYS A 25 -2.54 -16.93 3.84
C LYS A 25 -3.79 -16.13 4.14
N HIS A 26 -4.18 -16.03 5.42
CA HIS A 26 -5.34 -15.25 5.84
C HIS A 26 -5.16 -13.75 5.53
N TYR A 27 -4.00 -13.17 5.88
CA TYR A 27 -3.67 -11.77 5.65
C TYR A 27 -3.65 -11.45 4.16
N TRP A 28 -3.08 -12.32 3.33
CA TRP A 28 -3.06 -12.14 1.88
C TRP A 28 -4.48 -12.10 1.28
N GLN A 29 -5.36 -13.00 1.72
CA GLN A 29 -6.76 -12.99 1.27
C GLN A 29 -7.49 -11.71 1.69
N GLN A 30 -7.22 -11.22 2.91
CA GLN A 30 -7.81 -9.97 3.39
C GLN A 30 -7.25 -8.75 2.63
N LEU A 31 -5.95 -8.74 2.30
CA LEU A 31 -5.32 -7.73 1.45
C LEU A 31 -5.98 -7.69 0.06
N LEU A 32 -6.13 -8.84 -0.60
CA LEU A 32 -6.83 -8.94 -1.89
C LEU A 32 -8.26 -8.38 -1.82
N THR A 33 -9.02 -8.78 -0.79
CA THR A 33 -10.39 -8.31 -0.58
C THR A 33 -10.46 -6.79 -0.38
N ASN A 34 -9.52 -6.23 0.39
CA ASN A 34 -9.45 -4.78 0.61
C ASN A 34 -9.01 -4.05 -0.66
N GLN A 35 -8.08 -4.62 -1.42
CA GLN A 35 -7.58 -4.05 -2.66
C GLN A 35 -8.67 -3.92 -3.72
N GLU A 36 -9.53 -4.93 -3.86
CA GLU A 36 -10.69 -4.86 -4.76
C GLU A 36 -11.69 -3.76 -4.35
N LYS A 37 -11.94 -3.60 -3.05
CA LYS A 37 -12.80 -2.52 -2.54
C LYS A 37 -12.21 -1.15 -2.81
N MET A 38 -10.92 -0.96 -2.52
CA MET A 38 -10.20 0.28 -2.77
C MET A 38 -10.13 0.60 -4.26
N LYS A 39 -9.95 -0.41 -5.11
CA LYS A 39 -10.02 -0.24 -6.56
C LYS A 39 -11.38 0.33 -6.99
N ARG A 40 -12.49 -0.23 -6.49
CA ARG A 40 -13.83 0.31 -6.80
C ARG A 40 -13.99 1.75 -6.35
N TRP A 41 -13.42 2.15 -5.21
CA TRP A 41 -13.48 3.54 -4.77
C TRP A 41 -12.61 4.46 -5.63
N ALA A 42 -11.41 4.04 -5.98
CA ALA A 42 -10.51 4.76 -6.86
C ALA A 42 -11.10 4.92 -8.28
N ASP A 43 -11.75 3.89 -8.81
CA ASP A 43 -12.43 3.95 -10.12
C ASP A 43 -13.61 4.94 -10.12
N ASN A 44 -14.23 5.21 -8.95
CA ASN A 44 -15.36 6.14 -8.82
C ASN A 44 -14.94 7.58 -8.46
N CYS A 45 -13.87 7.75 -7.69
CA CYS A 45 -13.37 9.05 -7.26
C CYS A 45 -11.85 8.96 -7.03
N PRO A 46 -11.05 8.98 -8.11
CA PRO A 46 -9.61 8.76 -8.04
C PRO A 46 -8.91 9.81 -7.18
N GLU A 47 -9.36 11.07 -7.22
CA GLU A 47 -8.82 12.18 -6.44
C GLU A 47 -8.79 11.85 -4.93
N ASN A 48 -9.81 11.14 -4.44
CA ASN A 48 -9.95 10.80 -3.04
C ASN A 48 -9.34 9.46 -2.63
N PHE A 49 -9.19 8.51 -3.56
CA PHE A 49 -8.89 7.11 -3.20
C PHE A 49 -7.74 6.47 -3.97
N GLN A 50 -7.27 7.06 -5.07
CA GLN A 50 -6.22 6.48 -5.91
C GLN A 50 -4.92 6.27 -5.12
N HIS A 51 -4.46 7.28 -4.36
CA HIS A 51 -3.26 7.19 -3.53
C HIS A 51 -3.32 6.04 -2.51
N ASN A 52 -4.49 5.77 -1.92
CA ASN A 52 -4.66 4.67 -0.96
C ASN A 52 -4.55 3.30 -1.65
N TYR A 53 -5.17 3.15 -2.82
CA TYR A 53 -5.08 1.92 -3.62
C TYR A 53 -3.64 1.65 -4.07
N LEU A 54 -2.95 2.67 -4.58
CA LEU A 54 -1.58 2.58 -5.06
C LEU A 54 -0.61 2.22 -3.93
N LEU A 55 -0.75 2.84 -2.76
CA LEU A 55 0.15 2.57 -1.64
C LEU A 55 0.02 1.13 -1.13
N VAL A 56 -1.21 0.60 -1.03
CA VAL A 56 -1.40 -0.80 -0.66
C VAL A 56 -0.92 -1.75 -1.76
N ALA A 57 -1.08 -1.38 -3.03
CA ALA A 57 -0.51 -2.14 -4.15
C ALA A 57 1.02 -2.21 -4.03
N ALA A 58 1.68 -1.11 -3.68
CA ALA A 58 3.13 -1.04 -3.51
C ALA A 58 3.61 -1.99 -2.39
N GLU A 59 2.95 -1.98 -1.24
CA GLU A 59 3.23 -2.89 -0.13
C GLU A 59 3.05 -4.37 -0.55
N MET A 60 1.96 -4.69 -1.26
CA MET A 60 1.71 -6.05 -1.76
C MET A 60 2.77 -6.51 -2.77
N ALA A 61 3.18 -5.63 -3.70
CA ALA A 61 4.25 -5.90 -4.67
C ALA A 61 5.60 -6.10 -3.96
N SER A 62 5.88 -5.28 -2.94
CA SER A 62 7.06 -5.40 -2.09
C SER A 62 7.13 -6.76 -1.39
N LEU A 63 6.04 -7.18 -0.73
CA LEU A 63 5.92 -8.49 -0.08
C LEU A 63 6.04 -9.67 -1.05
N SER A 64 5.65 -9.47 -2.31
CA SER A 64 5.73 -10.47 -3.38
C SER A 64 7.08 -10.51 -4.09
N GLY A 65 8.05 -9.68 -3.70
CA GLY A 65 9.35 -9.57 -4.36
C GLY A 65 9.33 -8.86 -5.73
N GLN A 66 8.21 -8.24 -6.09
CA GLN A 66 8.01 -7.50 -7.35
C GLN A 66 8.56 -6.08 -7.21
N HIS A 67 9.86 -5.97 -6.99
CA HIS A 67 10.45 -4.74 -6.48
C HIS A 67 10.36 -3.54 -7.42
N LEU A 68 10.48 -3.74 -8.73
CA LEU A 68 10.38 -2.64 -9.70
C LEU A 68 8.95 -2.08 -9.74
N GLU A 69 7.97 -2.96 -9.67
CA GLU A 69 6.56 -2.56 -9.59
C GLU A 69 6.25 -1.85 -8.27
N ALA A 70 6.78 -2.34 -7.14
CA ALA A 70 6.63 -1.66 -5.85
C ALA A 70 7.18 -0.22 -5.89
N MET A 71 8.33 0.00 -6.51
CA MET A 71 8.93 1.34 -6.65
C MET A 71 8.01 2.30 -7.41
N ASP A 72 7.58 1.88 -8.60
CA ASP A 72 6.71 2.68 -9.46
C ASP A 72 5.37 2.99 -8.75
N LEU A 73 4.82 2.00 -8.03
CA LEU A 73 3.59 2.19 -7.26
C LEU A 73 3.77 3.15 -6.07
N TYR A 74 4.90 3.12 -5.37
CA TYR A 74 5.18 4.12 -4.32
C TYR A 74 5.26 5.53 -4.91
N ASP A 75 5.98 5.72 -6.00
CA ASP A 75 6.13 7.02 -6.65
C ASP A 75 4.77 7.56 -7.11
N GLN A 76 3.94 6.71 -7.72
CA GLN A 76 2.57 7.06 -8.11
C GLN A 76 1.69 7.38 -6.90
N ALA A 77 1.81 6.64 -5.79
CA ALA A 77 1.04 6.89 -4.57
C ALA A 77 1.39 8.25 -3.94
N ILE A 78 2.69 8.59 -3.91
CA ILE A 78 3.19 9.87 -3.40
C ILE A 78 2.67 11.02 -4.25
N ALA A 79 2.83 10.93 -5.59
CA ALA A 79 2.35 11.96 -6.51
C ALA A 79 0.83 12.14 -6.42
N SER A 80 0.06 11.04 -6.41
CA SER A 80 -1.40 11.11 -6.30
C SER A 80 -1.86 11.74 -4.98
N ALA A 81 -1.16 11.48 -3.86
CA ALA A 81 -1.48 12.10 -2.58
C ALA A 81 -1.13 13.61 -2.57
N GLU A 82 0.00 13.98 -3.17
CA GLU A 82 0.45 15.36 -3.31
C GLU A 82 -0.51 16.19 -4.15
N ASP A 83 -0.83 15.72 -5.36
CA ASP A 83 -1.71 16.40 -6.32
C ASP A 83 -3.10 16.71 -5.74
N ASN A 84 -3.56 15.88 -4.80
CA ASN A 84 -4.88 16.00 -4.18
C ASN A 84 -4.83 16.54 -2.74
N GLY A 85 -3.67 16.99 -2.25
CA GLY A 85 -3.52 17.66 -0.95
C GLY A 85 -3.61 16.75 0.29
N PHE A 86 -3.44 15.44 0.13
CA PHE A 86 -3.46 14.47 1.24
C PHE A 86 -2.08 14.36 1.91
N ILE A 87 -1.63 15.45 2.56
CA ILE A 87 -0.29 15.58 3.15
C ILE A 87 0.06 14.42 4.09
N GLN A 88 -0.88 13.95 4.90
CA GLN A 88 -0.65 12.82 5.82
C GLN A 88 -0.39 11.51 5.07
N ASN A 89 -1.10 11.28 3.96
CA ASN A 89 -0.95 10.08 3.16
C ASN A 89 0.32 10.15 2.29
N GLN A 90 0.67 11.35 1.81
CA GLN A 90 1.96 11.59 1.14
C GLN A 90 3.12 11.30 2.09
N ALA A 91 3.08 11.78 3.33
CA ALA A 91 4.11 11.52 4.34
C ALA A 91 4.23 10.02 4.64
N LEU A 92 3.09 9.33 4.82
CA LEU A 92 3.06 7.89 5.05
C LEU A 92 3.63 7.10 3.86
N ALA A 93 3.28 7.48 2.63
CA ALA A 93 3.82 6.84 1.43
C ALA A 93 5.33 7.02 1.31
N ASN A 94 5.85 8.22 1.60
CA ASN A 94 7.29 8.48 1.65
C ASN A 94 7.99 7.64 2.73
N GLU A 95 7.42 7.53 3.93
CA GLU A 95 8.00 6.73 5.01
C GLU A 95 8.08 5.24 4.63
N LEU A 96 7.02 4.68 4.04
CA LEU A 96 6.98 3.29 3.60
C LEU A 96 7.94 3.04 2.42
N ALA A 97 7.99 3.94 1.44
CA ALA A 97 8.96 3.87 0.36
C ALA A 97 10.41 3.89 0.90
N ALA A 98 10.72 4.77 1.85
CA ALA A 98 12.03 4.83 2.48
C ALA A 98 12.37 3.52 3.22
N LYS A 99 11.44 2.95 3.99
CA LYS A 99 11.63 1.64 4.65
C LYS A 99 11.88 0.53 3.64
N PHE A 100 11.13 0.53 2.53
CA PHE A 100 11.34 -0.40 1.44
C PHE A 100 12.77 -0.29 0.87
N TRP A 101 13.25 0.91 0.55
CA TRP A 101 14.62 1.11 0.05
C TRP A 101 15.70 0.68 1.05
N LEU A 102 15.53 1.03 2.33
CA LEU A 102 16.45 0.62 3.41
C LEU A 102 16.54 -0.89 3.56
N SER A 103 15.40 -1.60 3.48
CA SER A 103 15.38 -3.07 3.54
C SER A 103 16.18 -3.73 2.41
N ARG A 104 16.43 -3.00 1.32
CA ARG A 104 17.18 -3.47 0.15
C ARG A 104 18.63 -3.00 0.13
N GLY A 105 19.12 -2.40 1.21
CA GLY A 105 20.52 -1.97 1.33
C GLY A 105 20.88 -0.78 0.44
N LYS A 106 19.89 -0.03 -0.06
CA LYS A 106 20.12 1.27 -0.68
C LYS A 106 19.82 2.35 0.35
N ALA A 107 20.89 2.90 0.93
CA ALA A 107 20.90 4.13 1.72
C ALA A 107 21.49 5.25 0.87
#